data_AF-A0A8B6BVM1-F1
#
_entry.id   AF-A0A8B6BVM1-F1
#
_cell.length_a   1.000
_cell.length_b   1.000
_cell.length_c   1.000
_cell.angle_alpha   90.00
_cell.angle_beta   90.00
_cell.angle_gamma   90.00
#
_symmetry.space_group_name_H-M   'P 1'
#
loop_
_entity.id
_entity.type
_entity.pdbx_description
1 polymer ?
#
loop_
_entity_poly.entity_id
_entity_poly.type
_entity_poly.pdbx_seq_one_letter_code
_entity_poly.pdbx_strand_id
1 'polypeptide(L)'
;MSSDGLRKRKEEICSDRYISTKKHEQIITDLKETTKTSLRNVDNRKTEDENESFRTTERMYILLLLLFTILSTITRFYNIENPTHVCWDETHFGKMGSWYIKRTFFFDVHPPLGKMLIALSGVLTGYDGEFPFAKPGDEYGDTNYIGMRMFCAILGGSLVPLSYMSVWLLTESLLASSLSATDLY
;
A
#
# COMPACT_ATOMS: atom_id res chain seq x y z
N MET A 1 -70.75 60.66 17.62
CA MET A 1 -69.86 59.53 18.00
C MET A 1 -68.45 60.08 18.19
N SER A 2 -67.88 59.90 19.39
CA SER A 2 -66.72 60.65 19.92
C SER A 2 -65.38 60.28 19.26
N SER A 3 -64.54 61.29 18.99
CA SER A 3 -63.21 61.13 18.37
C SER A 3 -62.19 60.38 19.25
N ASP A 4 -62.41 60.36 20.57
CA ASP A 4 -61.54 59.67 21.53
C ASP A 4 -61.64 58.14 21.48
N GLY A 5 -62.82 57.60 21.14
CA GLY A 5 -63.00 56.15 21.00
C GLY A 5 -62.27 55.57 19.77
N LEU A 6 -62.12 56.38 18.72
CA LEU A 6 -61.35 56.01 17.52
C LEU A 6 -59.83 56.05 17.78
N ARG A 7 -59.36 56.94 18.67
CA ARG A 7 -57.94 57.03 19.04
C ARG A 7 -57.49 55.87 19.92
N LYS A 8 -58.28 55.50 20.95
CA LYS A 8 -58.01 54.32 21.79
C LYS A 8 -57.96 53.01 21.00
N ARG A 9 -58.89 52.81 20.06
CA ARG A 9 -58.86 51.64 19.16
C ARG A 9 -57.60 51.59 18.31
N LYS A 10 -57.11 52.73 17.81
CA LYS A 10 -55.87 52.76 17.02
C LYS A 10 -54.63 52.41 17.85
N GLU A 11 -54.58 52.82 19.12
CA GLU A 11 -53.48 52.50 20.04
C GLU A 11 -53.46 51.01 20.43
N GLU A 12 -54.61 50.40 20.71
CA GLU A 12 -54.72 48.95 20.95
C GLU A 12 -54.29 48.12 19.72
N ILE A 13 -54.77 48.49 18.53
CA ILE A 13 -54.41 47.82 17.27
C ILE A 13 -52.91 47.96 16.97
N CYS A 14 -52.29 49.08 17.37
CA CYS A 14 -50.84 49.28 17.23
C CYS A 14 -50.05 48.40 18.20
N SER A 15 -50.50 48.30 19.46
CA SER A 15 -49.87 47.46 20.50
C SER A 15 -49.96 45.96 20.17
N ASP A 16 -51.13 45.46 19.75
CA ASP A 16 -51.29 44.05 19.37
C ASP A 16 -50.42 43.66 18.17
N ARG A 17 -50.29 44.56 17.20
CA ARG A 17 -49.44 44.36 16.02
C ARG A 17 -47.95 44.36 16.39
N TYR A 18 -47.56 45.16 17.38
CA TYR A 18 -46.21 45.19 17.93
C TYR A 18 -45.86 43.88 18.69
N ILE A 19 -46.78 43.36 19.51
CA ILE A 19 -46.58 42.08 20.22
C ILE A 19 -46.50 40.91 19.22
N SER A 20 -47.35 40.92 18.18
CA SER A 20 -47.33 39.91 17.11
C SER A 20 -46.02 39.91 16.32
N THR A 21 -45.50 41.10 15.97
CA THR A 21 -44.22 41.23 15.24
C THR A 21 -43.02 40.76 16.08
N LYS A 22 -42.97 41.10 17.38
CA LYS A 22 -41.97 40.58 18.33
C LYS A 22 -41.99 39.06 18.43
N LYS A 23 -43.18 38.46 18.51
CA LYS A 23 -43.35 37.00 18.57
C LYS A 23 -42.86 36.32 17.30
N HIS A 24 -43.14 36.91 16.13
CA HIS A 24 -42.62 36.43 14.84
C HIS A 24 -41.09 36.49 14.76
N GLU A 25 -40.47 37.54 15.28
CA GLU A 25 -39.01 37.72 15.28
C GLU A 25 -38.30 36.67 16.16
N GLN A 26 -38.89 36.32 17.31
CA GLN A 26 -38.44 35.23 18.18
C GLN A 26 -38.45 33.89 17.44
N ILE A 27 -39.58 33.55 16.79
CA ILE A 27 -39.74 32.30 16.03
C ILE A 27 -38.71 32.19 14.90
N ILE A 28 -38.46 33.30 14.18
CA ILE A 28 -37.45 33.33 13.11
C ILE A 28 -36.05 33.06 13.67
N THR A 29 -35.76 33.55 14.86
CA THR A 29 -34.45 33.36 15.51
C THR A 29 -34.26 31.90 15.93
N ASP A 30 -35.26 31.30 16.56
CA ASP A 30 -35.25 29.89 16.97
C ASP A 30 -35.14 28.95 15.76
N LEU A 31 -35.83 29.27 14.66
CA LEU A 31 -35.74 28.52 13.40
C LEU A 31 -34.34 28.60 12.81
N LYS A 32 -33.69 29.77 12.82
CA LYS A 32 -32.30 29.96 12.35
C LYS A 32 -31.29 29.17 13.20
N GLU A 33 -31.48 29.13 14.51
CA GLU A 33 -30.58 28.39 15.40
C GLU A 33 -30.76 26.88 15.25
N THR A 34 -32.00 26.42 15.11
CA THR A 34 -32.33 25.01 14.83
C THR A 34 -31.74 24.55 13.49
N THR A 35 -31.87 25.37 12.43
CA THR A 35 -31.26 25.05 11.13
C THR A 35 -29.74 25.06 11.18
N LYS A 36 -29.11 26.03 11.86
CA LYS A 36 -27.64 26.07 12.02
C LYS A 36 -27.10 24.86 12.77
N THR A 37 -27.81 24.40 13.80
CA THR A 37 -27.45 23.19 14.56
C THR A 37 -27.61 21.93 13.70
N SER A 38 -28.68 21.84 12.92
CA SER A 38 -28.90 20.74 11.98
C SER A 38 -27.79 20.65 10.93
N LEU A 39 -27.40 21.78 10.32
CA LEU A 39 -26.31 21.84 9.34
C LEU A 39 -24.97 21.40 9.95
N ARG A 40 -24.62 21.88 11.15
CA ARG A 40 -23.42 21.42 11.87
C ARG A 40 -23.41 19.92 12.14
N ASN A 41 -24.57 19.35 12.52
CA ASN A 41 -24.68 17.92 12.77
C ASN A 41 -24.59 17.09 11.48
N VAL A 42 -24.95 17.66 10.33
CA VAL A 42 -24.76 17.02 9.02
C VAL A 42 -23.28 17.06 8.63
N ASP A 43 -22.62 18.21 8.78
CA ASP A 43 -21.18 18.34 8.49
C ASP A 43 -20.34 17.42 9.37
N ASN A 44 -20.60 17.39 10.68
CA ASN A 44 -19.88 16.49 11.60
C ASN A 44 -20.05 15.02 11.21
N ARG A 45 -21.27 14.58 10.89
CA ARG A 45 -21.50 13.20 10.44
C ARG A 45 -20.74 12.89 9.15
N LYS A 46 -20.77 13.80 8.18
CA LYS A 46 -20.02 13.62 6.93
C LYS A 46 -18.52 13.50 7.18
N THR A 47 -17.96 14.31 8.07
CA THR A 47 -16.54 14.20 8.44
C THR A 47 -16.22 12.90 9.17
N GLU A 48 -17.12 12.40 10.02
CA GLU A 48 -16.95 11.11 10.69
C GLU A 48 -16.95 9.95 9.69
N ASP A 49 -17.89 9.97 8.72
CA ASP A 49 -18.00 8.96 7.66
C ASP A 49 -16.76 8.95 6.74
N GLU A 50 -16.27 10.12 6.32
CA GLU A 50 -15.05 10.24 5.49
C GLU A 50 -13.81 9.72 6.24
N ASN A 51 -13.66 10.06 7.52
CA ASN A 51 -12.54 9.57 8.35
C ASN A 51 -12.61 8.05 8.57
N GLU A 52 -13.81 7.50 8.73
CA GLU A 52 -14.01 6.06 8.90
C GLU A 52 -13.70 5.29 7.61
N SER A 53 -14.12 5.83 6.46
CA SER A 53 -13.78 5.29 5.14
C SER A 53 -12.28 5.30 4.86
N PHE A 54 -11.60 6.42 5.14
CA PHE A 54 -10.15 6.54 4.98
C PHE A 54 -9.39 5.53 5.85
N ARG A 55 -9.74 5.44 7.14
CA ARG A 55 -9.13 4.48 8.08
C ARG A 55 -9.37 3.03 7.67
N THR A 56 -10.55 2.72 7.11
CA THR A 56 -10.85 1.39 6.59
C THR A 56 -9.97 1.06 5.39
N THR A 57 -9.81 2.03 4.48
CA THR A 57 -8.93 1.90 3.31
C THR A 57 -7.48 1.64 3.72
N GLU A 58 -6.93 2.40 4.67
CA GLU A 58 -5.57 2.18 5.19
C GLU A 58 -5.40 0.80 5.83
N ARG A 59 -6.37 0.35 6.64
CA ARG A 59 -6.34 -0.98 7.24
C ARG A 59 -6.34 -2.07 6.18
N MET A 60 -7.20 -1.96 5.16
CA MET A 60 -7.27 -2.92 4.06
C MET A 60 -5.99 -2.93 3.24
N TYR A 61 -5.39 -1.76 2.98
CA TYR A 61 -4.10 -1.64 2.32
C TYR A 61 -3.00 -2.40 3.08
N ILE A 62 -2.85 -2.17 4.38
CA ILE A 62 -1.83 -2.84 5.21
C ILE A 62 -2.08 -4.35 5.25
N LEU A 63 -3.32 -4.78 5.43
CA LEU A 63 -3.68 -6.20 5.47
C LEU A 63 -3.38 -6.91 4.15
N LEU A 64 -3.74 -6.30 3.02
CA LEU A 64 -3.47 -6.86 1.69
C LEU A 64 -1.96 -6.88 1.41
N LEU A 65 -1.24 -5.82 1.75
CA LEU A 65 0.22 -5.78 1.61
C LEU A 65 0.88 -6.94 2.38
N LEU A 66 0.51 -7.14 3.65
CA LEU A 66 1.01 -8.24 4.46
C LEU A 66 0.65 -9.61 3.85
N LEU A 67 -0.60 -9.77 3.41
CA LEU A 67 -1.07 -10.99 2.77
C LEU A 67 -0.23 -11.34 1.53
N PHE A 68 -0.07 -10.40 0.60
CA PHE A 68 0.72 -10.61 -0.62
C PHE A 68 2.20 -10.82 -0.34
N THR A 69 2.76 -10.14 0.67
CA THR A 69 4.16 -10.33 1.08
C THR A 69 4.38 -11.75 1.60
N ILE A 70 3.51 -12.22 2.48
CA ILE A 70 3.59 -13.57 3.04
C ILE A 70 3.40 -14.60 1.93
N LEU A 71 2.38 -14.43 1.08
CA LEU A 71 2.09 -15.36 0.00
C LEU A 71 3.24 -15.44 -1.01
N SER A 72 3.81 -14.29 -1.42
CA SER A 72 4.97 -14.25 -2.32
C SER A 72 6.23 -14.86 -1.70
N THR A 73 6.40 -14.73 -0.38
CA THR A 73 7.56 -15.33 0.29
C THR A 73 7.38 -16.84 0.35
N ILE A 74 6.20 -17.32 0.72
CA ILE A 74 5.94 -18.76 0.78
C ILE A 74 6.12 -19.41 -0.59
N THR A 75 5.57 -18.83 -1.66
CA THR A 75 5.66 -19.45 -2.99
C THR A 75 7.07 -19.50 -3.55
N ARG A 76 7.86 -18.45 -3.37
CA ARG A 76 9.22 -18.41 -3.94
C ARG A 76 10.23 -19.22 -3.17
N PHE A 77 10.00 -19.39 -1.87
CA PHE A 77 10.83 -20.26 -1.02
C PHE A 77 10.33 -21.70 -1.01
N TYR A 78 9.13 -21.96 -1.54
CA TYR A 78 8.60 -23.30 -1.65
C TYR A 78 9.52 -24.13 -2.53
N ASN A 79 10.17 -25.12 -1.90
CA ASN A 79 10.98 -26.13 -2.57
C ASN A 79 12.23 -25.60 -3.31
N ILE A 80 12.91 -24.59 -2.76
CA ILE A 80 14.06 -23.93 -3.44
C ILE A 80 15.27 -24.86 -3.69
N GLU A 81 15.41 -25.92 -2.89
CA GLU A 81 16.46 -26.92 -3.03
C GLU A 81 16.30 -27.74 -4.31
N ASN A 82 15.05 -27.92 -4.77
CA ASN A 82 14.72 -28.61 -6.00
C ASN A 82 14.60 -27.60 -7.16
N PRO A 83 15.21 -27.87 -8.33
CA PRO A 83 15.95 -29.08 -8.69
C PRO A 83 17.38 -29.13 -8.14
N THR A 84 17.88 -30.32 -7.79
CA THR A 84 19.26 -30.57 -7.32
C THR A 84 20.32 -30.58 -8.44
N HIS A 85 19.97 -30.06 -9.61
CA HIS A 85 20.86 -29.90 -10.75
C HIS A 85 20.97 -28.43 -11.18
N VAL A 86 22.05 -28.12 -11.89
CA VAL A 86 22.31 -26.78 -12.40
C VAL A 86 21.30 -26.38 -13.47
N CYS A 87 20.54 -25.32 -13.22
CA CYS A 87 19.62 -24.72 -14.18
C CYS A 87 20.37 -23.93 -15.26
N TRP A 88 19.69 -23.66 -16.39
CA TRP A 88 20.27 -22.97 -17.54
C TRP A 88 21.02 -21.67 -17.18
N ASP A 89 20.37 -20.75 -16.47
CA ASP A 89 20.98 -19.47 -16.09
C ASP A 89 22.06 -19.62 -14.99
N GLU A 90 21.97 -20.65 -14.16
CA GLU A 90 22.95 -20.92 -13.10
C GLU A 90 24.33 -21.27 -13.68
N THR A 91 24.39 -21.87 -14.88
CA THR A 91 25.68 -22.14 -15.55
C THR A 91 26.47 -20.86 -15.83
N HIS A 92 25.78 -19.78 -16.19
CA HIS A 92 26.42 -18.51 -16.52
C HIS A 92 26.66 -17.70 -15.24
N PHE A 93 25.62 -17.46 -14.43
CA PHE A 93 25.74 -16.61 -13.25
C PHE A 93 26.54 -17.26 -12.12
N GLY A 94 26.40 -18.57 -11.94
CA GLY A 94 27.17 -19.35 -10.95
C GLY A 94 28.66 -19.32 -11.26
N LYS A 95 29.04 -19.62 -12.51
CA LYS A 95 30.44 -19.58 -12.97
C LYS A 95 31.09 -18.22 -12.78
N MET A 96 30.38 -17.15 -13.14
CA MET A 96 30.83 -15.78 -12.95
C MET A 96 30.97 -15.44 -11.46
N GLY A 97 30.05 -15.94 -10.63
CA GLY A 97 30.13 -15.85 -9.17
C GLY A 97 31.39 -16.51 -8.61
N SER A 98 31.71 -17.72 -9.06
CA SER A 98 32.93 -18.44 -8.70
C SER A 98 34.20 -17.66 -9.06
N TRP A 99 34.22 -16.99 -10.21
CA TRP A 99 35.34 -16.14 -10.63
C TRP A 99 35.51 -14.90 -9.76
N TYR A 100 34.42 -14.29 -9.28
CA TYR A 100 34.50 -13.20 -8.30
C TYR A 100 35.08 -13.68 -6.97
N ILE A 101 34.66 -14.84 -6.47
CA ILE A 101 35.19 -15.42 -5.21
C ILE A 101 36.68 -15.75 -5.36
N LYS A 102 37.06 -16.38 -6.48
CA LYS A 102 38.45 -16.75 -6.81
C LYS A 102 39.32 -15.56 -7.23
N ARG A 103 38.75 -14.35 -7.35
CA ARG A 103 39.43 -13.13 -7.81
C ARG A 103 40.13 -13.31 -9.17
N THR A 104 39.54 -14.11 -10.05
CA THR A 104 40.05 -14.33 -11.41
C THR A 104 39.40 -13.34 -12.37
N PHE A 105 40.22 -12.66 -13.17
CA PHE A 105 39.71 -11.72 -14.18
C PHE A 105 38.96 -12.47 -15.29
N PHE A 106 37.79 -11.94 -15.66
CA PHE A 106 37.01 -12.41 -16.80
C PHE A 106 36.36 -11.21 -17.50
N PHE A 107 35.94 -11.40 -18.75
CA PHE A 107 35.24 -10.39 -19.52
C PHE A 107 33.75 -10.73 -19.61
N ASP A 108 32.90 -9.71 -19.47
CA ASP A 108 31.45 -9.85 -19.39
C ASP A 108 30.76 -8.69 -20.11
N VAL A 109 29.61 -8.97 -20.73
CA VAL A 109 28.79 -7.97 -21.43
C VAL A 109 27.87 -7.22 -20.47
N HIS A 110 27.57 -7.78 -19.30
CA HIS A 110 26.65 -7.20 -18.34
C HIS A 110 27.37 -6.39 -17.24
N PRO A 111 26.69 -5.37 -16.66
CA PRO A 111 27.20 -4.67 -15.49
C PRO A 111 27.50 -5.64 -14.31
N PRO A 112 28.55 -5.39 -13.53
CA PRO A 112 29.07 -6.35 -12.55
C PRO A 112 28.21 -6.50 -11.28
N LEU A 113 27.37 -5.51 -10.98
CA LEU A 113 26.71 -5.39 -9.67
C LEU A 113 25.87 -6.63 -9.29
N GLY A 114 25.03 -7.13 -10.20
CA GLY A 114 24.19 -8.29 -9.90
C GLY A 114 25.02 -9.55 -9.63
N LYS A 115 26.07 -9.78 -10.41
CA LYS A 115 26.94 -10.96 -10.27
C LYS A 115 27.79 -10.89 -9.00
N MET A 116 28.23 -9.70 -8.60
CA MET A 116 28.92 -9.49 -7.33
C MET A 116 28.01 -9.79 -6.13
N LEU A 117 26.73 -9.41 -6.19
CA LEU A 117 25.77 -9.71 -5.12
C LEU A 117 25.47 -11.21 -5.01
N ILE A 118 25.35 -11.91 -6.15
CA ILE A 118 25.20 -13.37 -6.16
C ILE A 118 26.45 -14.03 -5.57
N ALA A 119 27.65 -13.59 -5.98
CA ALA A 119 28.91 -14.08 -5.40
C ALA A 119 28.97 -13.85 -3.89
N LEU A 120 28.58 -12.66 -3.42
CA LEU A 120 28.51 -12.32 -2.00
C LEU A 120 27.53 -13.24 -1.26
N SER A 121 26.35 -13.50 -1.82
CA SER A 121 25.39 -14.41 -1.20
C SER A 121 25.94 -15.83 -1.06
N GLY A 122 26.68 -16.32 -2.06
CA GLY A 122 27.38 -17.60 -1.98
C GLY A 122 28.43 -17.62 -0.86
N VAL A 123 29.27 -16.59 -0.75
CA VAL A 123 30.29 -16.49 0.30
C VAL A 123 29.64 -16.48 1.70
N LEU A 124 28.53 -15.76 1.87
CA LEU A 124 27.80 -15.69 3.14
C LEU A 124 27.21 -17.05 3.56
N THR A 125 26.85 -17.90 2.60
CA THR A 125 26.30 -19.25 2.87
C THR A 125 27.34 -20.37 2.80
N GLY A 126 28.63 -20.03 2.70
CA GLY A 126 29.72 -21.03 2.73
C GLY A 126 29.98 -21.72 1.38
N TYR A 127 29.73 -21.04 0.26
CA TYR A 127 30.22 -21.45 -1.06
C TYR A 127 31.65 -20.95 -1.28
N ASP A 128 32.53 -21.86 -1.67
CA ASP A 128 33.98 -21.67 -1.83
C ASP A 128 34.40 -21.24 -3.25
N GLY A 129 33.51 -21.33 -4.24
CA GLY A 129 33.84 -21.06 -5.63
C GLY A 129 34.48 -22.23 -6.37
N GLU A 130 34.58 -23.42 -5.77
CA GLU A 130 35.25 -24.57 -6.40
C GLU A 130 34.43 -25.21 -7.51
N PHE A 131 33.11 -25.24 -7.37
CA PHE A 131 32.21 -25.85 -8.35
C PHE A 131 32.29 -25.14 -9.73
N PRO A 132 32.53 -25.87 -10.83
CA PRO A 132 32.86 -25.29 -12.13
C PRO A 132 31.67 -24.80 -12.96
N PHE A 133 30.42 -25.18 -12.65
CA PHE A 133 29.22 -24.83 -13.41
C PHE A 133 29.38 -25.07 -14.93
N ALA A 134 29.77 -26.28 -15.33
CA ALA A 134 30.19 -26.56 -16.70
C ALA A 134 29.01 -26.74 -17.66
N LYS A 135 27.97 -27.47 -17.27
CA LYS A 135 26.81 -27.76 -18.13
C LYS A 135 25.50 -27.69 -17.34
N PRO A 136 24.38 -27.31 -18.01
CA PRO A 136 23.07 -27.47 -17.41
C PRO A 136 22.80 -28.95 -17.15
N GLY A 137 22.27 -29.28 -15.97
CA GLY A 137 22.01 -30.65 -15.55
C GLY A 137 23.13 -31.30 -14.73
N ASP A 138 24.27 -30.63 -14.52
CA ASP A 138 25.28 -31.11 -13.58
C ASP A 138 24.70 -31.14 -12.15
N GLU A 139 24.93 -32.23 -11.40
CA GLU A 139 24.49 -32.33 -10.01
C GLU A 139 25.42 -31.54 -9.07
N TYR A 140 24.83 -30.89 -8.07
CA TYR A 140 25.58 -30.04 -7.14
C TYR A 140 26.45 -30.80 -6.14
N GLY A 141 26.14 -32.07 -5.86
CA GLY A 141 26.81 -32.86 -4.81
C GLY A 141 26.73 -32.15 -3.45
N ASP A 142 27.86 -32.01 -2.77
CA ASP A 142 27.98 -31.35 -1.46
C ASP A 142 28.17 -29.82 -1.54
N THR A 143 27.95 -29.22 -2.71
CA THR A 143 28.16 -27.77 -2.92
C THR A 143 27.05 -26.94 -2.27
N ASN A 144 27.41 -25.90 -1.51
CA ASN A 144 26.44 -24.97 -0.89
C ASN A 144 25.85 -23.96 -1.90
N TYR A 145 24.97 -24.40 -2.81
CA TYR A 145 24.32 -23.55 -3.83
C TYR A 145 23.06 -22.83 -3.35
N ILE A 146 22.44 -23.32 -2.27
CA ILE A 146 21.12 -22.87 -1.79
C ILE A 146 21.11 -21.37 -1.49
N GLY A 147 22.19 -20.82 -0.94
CA GLY A 147 22.28 -19.40 -0.62
C GLY A 147 22.14 -18.47 -1.81
N MET A 148 22.70 -18.85 -2.96
CA MET A 148 22.56 -18.07 -4.20
C MET A 148 21.12 -18.06 -4.70
N ARG A 149 20.43 -19.21 -4.63
CA ARG A 149 19.01 -19.30 -4.98
C ARG A 149 18.14 -18.49 -4.03
N MET A 150 18.41 -18.58 -2.73
CA MET A 150 17.71 -17.83 -1.70
C MET A 150 17.84 -16.32 -1.94
N PHE A 151 19.02 -15.84 -2.30
CA PHE A 151 19.23 -14.44 -2.66
C PHE A 151 18.35 -14.01 -3.84
N CYS A 152 18.32 -14.79 -4.92
CA CYS A 152 17.44 -14.52 -6.06
C CYS A 152 15.95 -14.59 -5.68
N ALA A 153 15.56 -15.53 -4.83
CA ALA A 153 14.19 -15.69 -4.35
C ALA A 153 13.75 -14.51 -3.46
N ILE A 154 14.62 -13.97 -2.61
CA ILE A 154 14.37 -12.77 -1.80
C ILE A 154 14.13 -11.57 -2.70
N LEU A 155 15.00 -11.33 -3.68
CA LEU A 155 14.85 -10.20 -4.60
C LEU A 155 13.57 -10.31 -5.44
N GLY A 156 13.29 -11.50 -5.97
CA GLY A 156 12.05 -11.77 -6.71
C GLY A 156 10.81 -11.65 -5.82
N GLY A 157 10.89 -12.10 -4.56
CA GLY A 157 9.79 -12.03 -3.60
C GLY A 157 9.49 -10.62 -3.14
N SER A 158 10.52 -9.79 -3.02
CA SER A 158 10.37 -8.38 -2.67
C SER A 158 9.71 -7.56 -3.79
N LEU A 159 9.71 -8.04 -5.03
CA LEU A 159 9.11 -7.34 -6.15
C LEU A 159 7.58 -7.24 -6.04
N VAL A 160 6.92 -8.24 -5.45
CA VAL A 160 5.45 -8.27 -5.26
C VAL A 160 4.97 -7.13 -4.35
N PRO A 161 5.46 -6.97 -3.09
CA PRO A 161 5.06 -5.84 -2.26
C PRO A 161 5.53 -4.49 -2.82
N LEU A 162 6.68 -4.44 -3.51
CA LEU A 162 7.13 -3.19 -4.15
C LEU A 162 6.20 -2.76 -5.29
N SER A 163 5.70 -3.69 -6.09
CA SER A 163 4.71 -3.41 -7.13
C SER A 163 3.40 -2.88 -6.52
N TYR A 164 2.90 -3.58 -5.50
CA TYR A 164 1.70 -3.15 -4.77
C TYR A 164 1.83 -1.74 -4.19
N MET A 165 2.95 -1.45 -3.52
CA MET A 165 3.24 -0.11 -2.98
C MET A 165 3.36 0.95 -4.07
N SER A 166 3.97 0.63 -5.21
CA SER A 166 4.17 1.57 -6.32
C SER A 166 2.83 1.95 -6.95
N VAL A 167 1.95 0.99 -7.19
CA VAL A 167 0.61 1.26 -7.76
C VAL A 167 -0.28 1.97 -6.75
N TRP A 168 -0.18 1.64 -5.47
CA TRP A 168 -0.85 2.38 -4.41
C TRP A 168 -0.42 3.85 -4.39
N LEU A 169 0.89 4.12 -4.44
CA LEU A 169 1.45 5.47 -4.46
C LEU A 169 0.97 6.30 -5.66
N LEU A 170 0.74 5.66 -6.80
CA LEU A 170 0.32 6.35 -8.04
C LEU A 170 -1.20 6.54 -8.16
N THR A 171 -1.98 5.61 -7.63
CA THR A 171 -3.42 5.51 -7.93
C THR A 171 -4.33 5.69 -6.73
N GLU A 172 -3.80 5.52 -5.50
CA GLU A 172 -4.56 5.48 -4.23
C GLU A 172 -5.76 4.51 -4.26
N SER A 173 -5.74 3.56 -5.19
CA SER A 173 -6.84 2.62 -5.44
C SER A 173 -6.44 1.23 -4.98
N LEU A 174 -7.24 0.66 -4.07
CA LEU A 174 -7.03 -0.69 -3.55
C LEU A 174 -7.15 -1.74 -4.66
N LEU A 175 -8.09 -1.56 -5.59
CA LEU A 175 -8.31 -2.51 -6.67
C LEU A 175 -7.12 -2.53 -7.65
N ALA A 176 -6.67 -1.36 -8.11
CA ALA A 176 -5.52 -1.26 -9.00
C ALA A 176 -4.26 -1.87 -8.36
N SER A 177 -4.04 -1.57 -7.08
CA SER A 177 -2.89 -2.10 -6.33
C SER A 177 -2.98 -3.61 -6.20
N SER A 178 -4.15 -4.16 -5.84
CA SER A 178 -4.35 -5.60 -5.71
C SER A 178 -4.13 -6.35 -7.03
N LEU A 179 -4.61 -5.81 -8.16
CA LEU A 179 -4.39 -6.39 -9.49
C LEU A 179 -2.89 -6.45 -9.84
N SER A 180 -2.15 -5.38 -9.56
CA SER A 180 -0.70 -5.36 -9.81
C SER A 180 0.08 -6.39 -8.99
N ALA A 181 -0.38 -6.70 -7.78
CA ALA A 181 0.26 -7.72 -6.94
C ALA A 181 -0.07 -9.13 -7.42
N THR A 182 -1.30 -9.36 -7.89
CA THR A 182 -1.72 -10.65 -8.43
C THR A 182 -1.06 -10.96 -9.77
N ASP A 183 -0.79 -9.96 -10.61
CA ASP A 183 -0.15 -10.15 -11.92
C ASP A 183 1.32 -10.61 -11.80
N LEU A 184 1.97 -10.34 -10.67
CA LEU A 184 3.36 -10.73 -10.40
C LEU A 184 3.49 -12.12 -9.74
N TYR A 185 2.36 -12.80 -9.52
CA TYR A 185 2.28 -14.13 -8.95
C TYR A 185 2.26 -15.20 -10.05
#